data_AF-A0A940MYQ4-F1
#
_entry.id   AF-A0A940MYQ4-F1
#
_cell.length_a   1.000
_cell.length_b   1.000
_cell.length_c   1.000
_cell.angle_alpha   90.00
_cell.angle_beta   90.00
_cell.angle_gamma   90.00
#
_symmetry.space_group_name_H-M   'P 1'
#
loop_
_entity.id
_entity.type
_entity.pdbx_description
1 polymer ?
#
loop_
_entity_poly.entity_id
_entity_poly.type
_entity_poly.pdbx_seq_one_letter_code
_entity_poly.pdbx_strand_id
1 'polypeptide(L)'
;MSEDTFAFRLKVLLEHKKLSLQQVADAVGISRPAVHKWTRGGEIDYSNLRRLAAFLDVNWVWLRYGDEAVKDLGIVGNIELPMTDLRRRYTAEIMSNEARMKQAQELAGIVTWEWNLVTDELIYSSNCEKLYGREIHSNEEFWEILHPEDSIWLNAEAMKELVASKAPRVWDFRIILPDGRIRWIESRVATLLDDAGRPVRVVGTTIDVSTRKEAESVLEQHLQLVNDAARIAGFGVWRWERNQDALLVSDEWCRIFGVDPAAVPRHFVELSGHIHPEDRAARETAINDALAHRSDYRVLYRATLPDDTWRLVVELGQARVSPHGDDVWLTALCRAAQPADMAASTQPATEDGAAAAQR
;
A
#
# COMPACT_ATOMS: atom_id res chain seq x y z
N MET A 1 40.78 -40.87 16.17
CA MET A 1 40.90 -41.70 14.94
C MET A 1 39.58 -41.57 14.21
N SER A 2 39.57 -41.07 12.97
CA SER A 2 38.36 -40.54 12.32
C SER A 2 37.24 -41.58 12.24
N GLU A 3 36.16 -41.38 12.99
CA GLU A 3 35.02 -42.30 13.07
C GLU A 3 34.13 -42.29 11.81
N ASP A 4 34.28 -41.31 10.92
CA ASP A 4 33.38 -41.15 9.76
C ASP A 4 33.95 -41.79 8.48
N THR A 5 34.12 -43.12 8.47
CA THR A 5 34.55 -43.88 7.27
C THR A 5 33.37 -44.53 6.55
N PHE A 6 33.49 -44.78 5.24
CA PHE A 6 32.48 -45.50 4.44
C PHE A 6 32.04 -46.82 5.09
N ALA A 7 32.99 -47.59 5.59
CA ALA A 7 32.71 -48.87 6.25
C ALA A 7 31.92 -48.70 7.55
N PHE A 8 32.21 -47.65 8.32
CA PHE A 8 31.46 -47.32 9.54
C PHE A 8 30.02 -46.91 9.21
N ARG A 9 29.85 -45.95 8.27
CA ARG A 9 28.52 -45.51 7.80
C ARG A 9 27.68 -46.67 7.27
N LEU A 10 28.29 -47.57 6.49
CA LEU A 10 27.61 -48.75 5.97
C LEU A 10 27.14 -49.68 7.11
N LYS A 11 27.96 -49.93 8.14
CA LYS A 11 27.54 -50.77 9.29
C LYS A 11 26.34 -50.17 10.02
N VAL A 12 26.41 -48.88 10.34
CA VAL A 12 25.34 -48.16 11.06
C VAL A 12 24.02 -48.24 10.29
N LEU A 13 24.06 -48.06 8.97
CA LEU A 13 22.87 -48.17 8.12
C LEU A 13 22.26 -49.56 8.11
N LEU A 14 23.09 -50.61 8.05
CA LEU A 14 22.62 -52.00 8.06
C LEU A 14 22.00 -52.37 9.41
N GLU A 15 22.61 -51.92 10.52
CA GLU A 15 22.06 -52.11 11.87
C GLU A 15 20.73 -51.37 12.04
N HIS A 16 20.66 -50.10 11.63
CA HIS A 16 19.45 -49.28 11.75
C HIS A 16 18.30 -49.83 10.90
N LYS A 17 18.56 -50.23 9.65
CA LYS A 17 17.55 -50.80 8.75
C LYS A 17 17.29 -52.30 8.99
N LYS A 18 17.96 -52.91 9.99
CA LYS A 18 17.88 -54.35 10.31
C LYS A 18 18.10 -55.26 9.10
N LEU A 19 19.03 -54.87 8.22
CA LEU A 19 19.35 -55.58 6.98
C LEU A 19 20.49 -56.55 7.20
N SER A 20 20.31 -57.78 6.74
CA SER A 20 21.39 -58.78 6.71
C SER A 20 22.33 -58.54 5.51
N LEU A 21 23.60 -58.96 5.65
CA LEU A 21 24.57 -58.91 4.55
C LEU A 21 24.13 -59.69 3.31
N GLN A 22 23.29 -60.72 3.49
CA GLN A 22 22.76 -61.51 2.38
C GLN A 22 21.72 -60.72 1.58
N GLN A 23 20.79 -60.03 2.26
CA GLN A 23 19.79 -59.19 1.58
C GLN A 23 20.42 -58.06 0.76
N VAL A 24 21.51 -57.46 1.27
CA VAL A 24 22.26 -56.43 0.53
C VAL A 24 22.97 -57.03 -0.67
N ALA A 25 23.54 -58.23 -0.52
CA ALA A 25 24.22 -58.93 -1.59
C ALA A 25 23.25 -59.25 -2.74
N ASP A 26 22.07 -59.76 -2.40
CA ASP A 26 21.01 -60.11 -3.35
C ASP A 26 20.47 -58.86 -4.07
N ALA A 27 20.27 -57.75 -3.36
CA ALA A 27 19.76 -56.51 -3.93
C ALA A 27 20.76 -55.78 -4.85
N VAL A 28 22.05 -55.82 -4.53
CA VAL A 28 23.10 -55.18 -5.34
C VAL A 28 23.58 -56.12 -6.47
N GLY A 29 23.25 -57.42 -6.39
CA GLY A 29 23.63 -58.43 -7.38
C GLY A 29 25.10 -58.84 -7.26
N ILE A 30 25.60 -58.99 -6.03
CA ILE A 30 27.00 -59.36 -5.73
C ILE A 30 27.07 -60.44 -4.65
N SER A 31 28.28 -60.91 -4.31
CA SER A 31 28.47 -61.95 -3.29
C SER A 31 28.46 -61.39 -1.86
N ARG A 32 27.87 -62.12 -0.91
CA ARG A 32 27.90 -61.78 0.54
C ARG A 32 29.30 -61.51 1.09
N PRO A 33 30.38 -62.25 0.71
CA PRO A 33 31.74 -61.91 1.12
C PRO A 33 32.22 -60.54 0.64
N ALA A 34 31.78 -60.07 -0.54
CA ALA A 34 32.13 -58.75 -1.05
C ALA A 34 31.45 -57.63 -0.22
N VAL A 35 30.16 -57.78 0.13
CA VAL A 35 29.48 -56.85 1.05
C VAL A 35 30.17 -56.82 2.42
N HIS A 36 30.54 -58.01 2.94
CA HIS A 36 31.25 -58.12 4.21
C HIS A 36 32.63 -57.42 4.16
N LYS A 37 33.34 -57.48 3.02
CA LYS A 37 34.60 -56.76 2.81
C LYS A 37 34.40 -55.23 2.88
N TRP A 38 33.33 -54.70 2.30
CA TRP A 38 32.99 -53.27 2.37
C TRP A 38 32.75 -52.78 3.80
N THR A 39 32.06 -53.58 4.62
CA THR A 39 31.88 -53.26 6.04
C THR A 39 33.17 -53.30 6.85
N ARG A 40 34.29 -53.77 6.30
CA ARG A 40 35.61 -53.82 6.98
C ARG A 40 36.64 -52.88 6.37
N GLY A 41 36.21 -51.92 5.55
CA GLY A 41 37.10 -50.94 4.92
C GLY A 41 37.62 -51.37 3.55
N GLY A 42 37.03 -52.41 2.95
CA GLY A 42 37.33 -52.77 1.57
C GLY A 42 36.81 -51.74 0.56
N GLU A 43 37.53 -51.59 -0.55
CA GLU A 43 37.12 -50.72 -1.64
C GLU A 43 35.83 -51.20 -2.33
N ILE A 44 35.01 -50.24 -2.71
CA ILE A 44 33.81 -50.41 -3.51
C ILE A 44 33.98 -49.64 -4.82
N ASP A 45 33.67 -50.25 -5.96
CA ASP A 45 33.64 -49.54 -7.23
C ASP A 45 32.40 -48.64 -7.34
N TYR A 46 32.44 -47.73 -8.31
CA TYR A 46 31.40 -46.73 -8.51
C TYR A 46 30.02 -47.34 -8.84
N SER A 47 29.98 -48.40 -9.66
CA SER A 47 28.73 -49.04 -10.09
C SER A 47 28.03 -49.73 -8.92
N ASN A 48 28.79 -50.45 -8.10
CA ASN A 48 28.30 -51.10 -6.90
C ASN A 48 27.91 -50.08 -5.82
N LEU A 49 28.66 -48.99 -5.68
CA LEU A 49 28.30 -47.90 -4.77
C LEU A 49 26.97 -47.24 -5.14
N ARG A 50 26.71 -46.99 -6.43
CA ARG A 50 25.44 -46.40 -6.89
C ARG A 50 24.26 -47.34 -6.64
N ARG A 51 24.41 -48.64 -6.93
CA ARG A 51 23.39 -49.65 -6.65
C ARG A 51 23.13 -49.80 -5.15
N LEU A 52 24.18 -49.81 -4.34
CA LEU A 52 24.07 -49.88 -2.88
C LEU A 52 23.38 -48.64 -2.30
N ALA A 53 23.76 -47.44 -2.76
CA ALA A 53 23.15 -46.19 -2.32
C ALA A 53 21.67 -46.09 -2.71
N ALA A 54 21.32 -46.52 -3.93
CA ALA A 54 19.93 -46.59 -4.38
C ALA A 54 19.10 -47.60 -3.55
N PHE A 55 19.66 -48.78 -3.26
CA PHE A 55 18.98 -49.79 -2.42
C PHE A 55 18.79 -49.32 -0.98
N LEU A 56 19.77 -48.61 -0.41
CA LEU A 56 19.71 -48.07 0.94
C LEU A 56 18.90 -46.77 1.02
N ASP A 57 18.50 -46.21 -0.12
CA ASP A 57 17.81 -44.92 -0.26
C ASP A 57 18.59 -43.77 0.40
N VAL A 58 19.86 -43.62 0.00
CA VAL A 58 20.77 -42.59 0.50
C VAL A 58 21.58 -41.97 -0.64
N ASN A 59 22.10 -40.75 -0.44
CA ASN A 59 23.01 -40.13 -1.39
C ASN A 59 24.35 -40.90 -1.43
N TRP A 60 24.79 -41.28 -2.64
CA TRP A 60 26.02 -42.06 -2.84
C TRP A 60 27.31 -41.28 -2.48
N VAL A 61 27.31 -39.95 -2.66
CA VAL A 61 28.44 -39.07 -2.30
C VAL A 61 28.60 -39.06 -0.79
N TRP A 62 27.49 -38.87 -0.08
CA TRP A 62 27.46 -38.97 1.38
C TRP A 62 27.95 -40.34 1.87
N LEU A 63 27.40 -41.43 1.31
CA LEU A 63 27.75 -42.78 1.72
C LEU A 63 29.28 -43.00 1.63
N ARG A 64 29.91 -42.52 0.55
CA ARG A 64 31.35 -42.67 0.32
C ARG A 64 32.23 -41.67 1.06
N TYR A 65 31.85 -40.41 1.13
CA TYR A 65 32.74 -39.31 1.54
C TYR A 65 32.32 -38.59 2.84
N GLY A 66 31.12 -38.86 3.36
CA GLY A 66 30.64 -38.25 4.61
C GLY A 66 30.02 -36.86 4.43
N ASP A 67 29.67 -36.23 5.55
CA ASP A 67 28.88 -34.99 5.58
C ASP A 67 29.65 -33.74 5.10
N GLU A 68 30.97 -33.68 5.30
CA GLU A 68 31.80 -32.56 4.85
C GLU A 68 31.80 -32.44 3.32
N ALA A 69 31.95 -33.55 2.60
CA ALA A 69 31.96 -33.56 1.14
C ALA A 69 30.62 -33.18 0.50
N VAL A 70 29.50 -33.40 1.21
CA VAL A 70 28.16 -33.05 0.74
C VAL A 70 27.89 -31.54 0.91
N LYS A 71 28.41 -30.94 1.99
CA LYS A 71 28.33 -29.49 2.24
C LYS A 71 29.11 -28.68 1.19
N ASP A 72 30.31 -29.12 0.84
CA ASP A 72 31.16 -28.44 -0.15
C ASP A 72 30.60 -28.49 -1.58
N LEU A 73 29.76 -29.48 -1.88
CA LEU A 73 29.15 -29.65 -3.20
C LEU A 73 27.74 -29.02 -3.33
N GLY A 74 27.18 -28.47 -2.25
CA GLY A 74 25.83 -27.86 -2.27
C GLY A 74 24.69 -28.84 -2.57
N ILE A 75 24.93 -30.15 -2.49
CA ILE A 75 23.95 -31.18 -2.84
C ILE A 75 23.13 -31.53 -1.58
N VAL A 76 21.90 -31.02 -1.47
CA VAL A 76 20.94 -31.48 -0.45
C VAL A 76 20.46 -32.89 -0.81
N GLY A 77 20.96 -33.90 -0.11
CA GLY A 77 20.47 -35.28 -0.23
C GLY A 77 19.19 -35.49 0.59
N ASN A 78 18.14 -36.03 -0.04
CA ASN A 78 16.95 -36.53 0.65
C ASN A 78 17.36 -37.57 1.69
N ILE A 79 17.14 -37.25 2.96
CA ILE A 79 17.15 -38.22 4.05
C ILE A 79 15.78 -38.13 4.73
N GLU A 80 14.94 -39.14 4.52
CA GLU A 80 13.81 -39.42 5.41
C GLU A 80 14.36 -39.99 6.73
N LEU A 81 14.84 -39.09 7.59
CA LEU A 81 15.14 -39.39 8.99
C LEU A 81 13.81 -39.56 9.77
N PRO A 82 13.74 -40.50 10.73
CA PRO A 82 12.68 -40.49 11.73
C PRO A 82 12.66 -39.13 12.43
N MET A 83 11.46 -38.58 12.62
CA MET A 83 11.22 -37.21 13.11
C MET A 83 11.93 -36.95 14.45
N THR A 84 13.14 -36.38 14.43
CA THR A 84 13.88 -35.95 15.62
C THR A 84 13.17 -34.77 16.29
N ASP A 85 13.30 -34.64 17.62
CA ASP A 85 12.63 -33.56 18.39
C ASP A 85 13.00 -32.15 17.89
N LEU A 86 14.18 -31.99 17.28
CA LEU A 86 14.61 -30.74 16.66
C LEU A 86 13.85 -30.43 15.36
N ARG A 87 13.64 -31.44 14.49
CA ARG A 87 12.78 -31.29 13.30
C ARG A 87 11.33 -30.99 13.71
N ARG A 88 10.81 -31.66 14.75
CA ARG A 88 9.47 -31.36 15.30
C ARG A 88 9.34 -29.91 15.76
N ARG A 89 10.35 -29.38 16.47
CA ARG A 89 10.35 -27.98 16.92
C ARG A 89 10.39 -27.00 15.75
N TYR A 90 11.29 -27.18 14.78
CA TYR A 90 11.36 -26.30 13.61
C TYR A 90 10.12 -26.40 12.73
N THR A 91 9.58 -27.59 12.49
CA THR A 91 8.34 -27.75 11.73
C THR A 91 7.16 -27.13 12.46
N ALA A 92 7.06 -27.30 13.78
CA ALA A 92 6.03 -26.65 14.57
C ALA A 92 6.16 -25.11 14.55
N GLU A 93 7.40 -24.60 14.58
CA GLU A 93 7.67 -23.16 14.49
C GLU A 93 7.34 -22.60 13.10
N ILE A 94 7.72 -23.29 12.03
CA ILE A 94 7.36 -22.93 10.65
C ILE A 94 5.84 -22.94 10.50
N MET A 95 5.16 -24.03 10.90
CA MET A 95 3.70 -24.12 10.85
C MET A 95 3.02 -23.02 11.67
N SER A 96 3.55 -22.69 12.84
CA SER A 96 3.02 -21.61 13.68
C SER A 96 3.23 -20.24 13.04
N ASN A 97 4.39 -20.00 12.43
CA ASN A 97 4.67 -18.77 11.69
C ASN A 97 3.79 -18.65 10.44
N GLU A 98 3.68 -19.70 9.63
CA GLU A 98 2.82 -19.76 8.46
C GLU A 98 1.34 -19.53 8.84
N ALA A 99 0.86 -20.17 9.90
CA ALA A 99 -0.50 -19.95 10.40
C ALA A 99 -0.73 -18.50 10.83
N ARG A 100 0.22 -17.90 11.56
CA ARG A 100 0.14 -16.48 11.94
C ARG A 100 0.17 -15.55 10.73
N MET A 101 1.04 -15.82 9.74
CA MET A 101 1.14 -15.02 8.52
C MET A 101 -0.16 -15.10 7.72
N LYS A 102 -0.71 -16.30 7.53
CA LYS A 102 -1.99 -16.51 6.86
C LYS A 102 -3.13 -15.77 7.57
N GLN A 103 -3.19 -15.86 8.90
CA GLN A 103 -4.20 -15.16 9.68
C GLN A 103 -4.06 -13.63 9.58
N ALA A 104 -2.83 -13.11 9.59
CA ALA A 104 -2.57 -11.69 9.42
C ALA A 104 -3.01 -11.19 8.03
N GLN A 105 -2.73 -11.95 6.97
CA GLN A 105 -3.19 -11.66 5.61
C GLN A 105 -4.71 -11.64 5.52
N GLU A 106 -5.39 -12.64 6.09
CA GLU A 106 -6.85 -12.72 6.09
C GLU A 106 -7.49 -11.55 6.86
N LEU A 107 -6.97 -11.21 8.04
CA LEU A 107 -7.47 -10.09 8.85
C LEU A 107 -7.23 -8.73 8.18
N ALA A 108 -6.09 -8.57 7.51
CA ALA A 108 -5.77 -7.36 6.76
C ALA A 108 -6.49 -7.26 5.41
N GLY A 109 -7.20 -8.32 4.99
CA GLY A 109 -7.81 -8.38 3.66
C GLY A 109 -6.79 -8.37 2.51
N ILE A 110 -5.54 -8.75 2.79
CA ILE A 110 -4.46 -8.78 1.80
C ILE A 110 -4.49 -10.13 1.10
N VAL A 111 -4.69 -10.12 -0.21
CA VAL A 111 -4.50 -11.27 -1.07
C VAL A 111 -3.10 -11.23 -1.64
N THR A 112 -2.29 -12.25 -1.39
CA THR A 112 -1.03 -12.46 -2.10
C THR A 112 -1.25 -13.35 -3.30
N TRP A 113 -0.51 -13.09 -4.37
CA TRP A 113 -0.49 -13.92 -5.56
C TRP A 113 0.91 -14.02 -6.12
N GLU A 114 1.13 -15.10 -6.86
CA GLU A 114 2.40 -15.39 -7.49
C GLU A 114 2.19 -16.05 -8.83
N TRP A 115 2.87 -15.53 -9.83
CA TRP A 115 2.88 -16.06 -11.17
C TRP A 115 4.29 -16.53 -11.53
N ASN A 116 4.43 -17.81 -11.86
CA ASN A 116 5.66 -18.38 -12.38
C ASN A 116 5.75 -18.15 -13.89
N LEU A 117 6.71 -17.33 -14.32
CA LEU A 117 6.88 -16.95 -15.73
C LEU A 117 7.40 -18.09 -16.62
N VAL A 118 7.90 -19.18 -16.02
CA VAL A 118 8.45 -20.33 -16.74
C VAL A 118 7.39 -21.42 -16.92
N THR A 119 6.59 -21.70 -15.88
CA THR A 119 5.57 -22.76 -15.90
C THR A 119 4.17 -22.24 -16.19
N ASP A 120 3.98 -20.92 -16.19
CA ASP A 120 2.69 -20.24 -16.27
C ASP A 120 1.73 -20.58 -15.11
N GLU A 121 2.28 -21.09 -14.00
CA GLU A 121 1.51 -21.43 -12.80
C GLU A 121 1.18 -20.17 -12.01
N LEU A 122 -0.10 -19.98 -11.67
CA LEU A 122 -0.61 -18.86 -10.88
C LEU A 122 -1.16 -19.37 -9.55
N ILE A 123 -0.62 -18.87 -8.45
CA ILE A 123 -0.99 -19.26 -7.09
C ILE A 123 -1.52 -18.05 -6.35
N TYR A 124 -2.72 -18.16 -5.80
CA TYR A 124 -3.30 -17.17 -4.90
C TYR A 124 -3.33 -17.68 -3.46
N SER A 125 -3.30 -16.73 -2.52
CA SER A 125 -3.65 -16.97 -1.12
C SER A 125 -5.13 -17.38 -0.97
N SER A 126 -5.46 -18.08 0.11
CA SER A 126 -6.78 -18.70 0.31
C SER A 126 -7.95 -17.71 0.48
N ASN A 127 -7.67 -16.42 0.63
CA ASN A 127 -8.69 -15.37 0.72
C ASN A 127 -8.99 -14.70 -0.63
N CYS A 128 -8.47 -15.21 -1.75
CA CYS A 128 -8.71 -14.62 -3.07
C CYS A 128 -10.20 -14.57 -3.43
N GLU A 129 -10.96 -15.63 -3.12
CA GLU A 129 -12.41 -15.68 -3.39
C GLU A 129 -13.17 -14.55 -2.69
N LYS A 130 -12.77 -14.18 -1.46
CA LYS A 130 -13.40 -13.08 -0.73
C LYS A 130 -13.20 -11.73 -1.43
N LEU A 131 -12.03 -11.53 -2.04
CA LEU A 131 -11.66 -10.27 -2.70
C LEU A 131 -12.13 -10.19 -4.15
N TYR A 132 -12.06 -11.28 -4.93
CA TYR A 132 -12.48 -11.29 -6.34
C TYR A 132 -13.92 -11.78 -6.54
N GLY A 133 -14.57 -12.33 -5.49
CA GLY A 133 -15.89 -12.95 -5.57
C GLY A 133 -15.90 -14.34 -6.20
N ARG A 134 -14.74 -14.85 -6.61
CA ARG A 134 -14.52 -16.18 -7.17
C ARG A 134 -13.05 -16.58 -7.01
N GLU A 135 -12.76 -17.88 -7.08
CA GLU A 135 -11.39 -18.35 -7.25
C GLU A 135 -10.88 -17.99 -8.66
N ILE A 136 -9.59 -17.70 -8.75
CA ILE A 136 -8.86 -17.39 -9.98
C ILE A 136 -7.71 -18.38 -10.09
N HIS A 137 -7.66 -19.12 -11.20
CA HIS A 137 -6.67 -20.17 -11.43
C HIS A 137 -5.76 -19.89 -12.63
N SER A 138 -6.09 -18.91 -13.46
CA SER A 138 -5.31 -18.54 -14.64
C SER A 138 -5.30 -17.03 -14.85
N ASN A 139 -4.31 -16.55 -15.61
CA ASN A 139 -4.26 -15.14 -16.00
C ASN A 139 -5.46 -14.76 -16.88
N GLU A 140 -5.95 -15.66 -17.73
CA GLU A 140 -7.13 -15.42 -18.57
C GLU A 140 -8.37 -15.11 -17.72
N GLU A 141 -8.63 -15.90 -16.68
CA GLU A 141 -9.72 -15.65 -15.73
C GLU A 141 -9.58 -14.31 -15.00
N PHE A 142 -8.35 -13.88 -14.69
CA PHE A 142 -8.10 -12.57 -14.10
C PHE A 142 -8.41 -11.44 -15.09
N TRP A 143 -8.04 -11.58 -16.36
CA TRP A 143 -8.30 -10.57 -17.39
C TRP A 143 -9.81 -10.40 -17.65
N GLU A 144 -10.60 -11.46 -17.55
CA GLU A 144 -12.06 -11.43 -17.73
C GLU A 144 -12.79 -10.57 -16.69
N ILE A 145 -12.25 -10.47 -15.47
CA ILE A 145 -12.90 -9.71 -14.39
C ILE A 145 -12.45 -8.25 -14.34
N LEU A 146 -11.46 -7.84 -15.15
CA LEU A 146 -11.05 -6.44 -15.20
C LEU A 146 -12.13 -5.57 -15.81
N HIS A 147 -12.23 -4.34 -15.32
CA HIS A 147 -13.09 -3.34 -15.95
C HIS A 147 -12.59 -3.04 -17.38
N PRO A 148 -13.49 -2.91 -18.39
CA PRO A 148 -13.10 -2.75 -19.80
C PRO A 148 -12.18 -1.54 -20.08
N GLU A 149 -12.35 -0.46 -19.31
CA GLU A 149 -11.47 0.72 -19.42
C GLU A 149 -10.06 0.45 -18.88
N ASP A 150 -9.94 -0.44 -17.90
CA ASP A 150 -8.67 -0.73 -17.24
C ASP A 150 -7.89 -1.82 -17.96
N SER A 151 -8.58 -2.75 -18.64
CA SER A 151 -7.96 -3.75 -19.51
C SER A 151 -7.17 -3.14 -20.68
N ILE A 152 -7.46 -1.89 -21.05
CA ILE A 152 -6.78 -1.19 -22.16
C ILE A 152 -5.31 -0.92 -21.79
N TRP A 153 -5.05 -0.51 -20.55
CA TRP A 153 -3.71 -0.11 -20.09
C TRP A 153 -3.04 -1.16 -19.22
N LEU A 154 -3.80 -1.97 -18.47
CA LEU A 154 -3.28 -3.11 -17.73
C LEU A 154 -3.23 -4.34 -18.65
N ASN A 155 -2.37 -4.27 -19.67
CA ASN A 155 -2.27 -5.27 -20.72
C ASN A 155 -0.89 -5.97 -20.72
N ALA A 156 -0.68 -6.87 -21.68
CA ALA A 156 0.58 -7.60 -21.84
C ALA A 156 1.82 -6.69 -21.94
N GLU A 157 1.69 -5.46 -22.45
CA GLU A 157 2.80 -4.52 -22.56
C GLU A 157 3.19 -3.92 -21.21
N ALA A 158 2.20 -3.58 -20.35
CA ALA A 158 2.47 -3.17 -18.98
C ALA A 158 3.17 -4.26 -18.16
N MET A 159 2.81 -5.53 -18.41
CA MET A 159 3.50 -6.68 -17.79
C MET A 159 4.93 -6.84 -18.31
N LYS A 160 5.17 -6.68 -19.62
CA LYS A 160 6.54 -6.69 -20.17
C LYS A 160 7.39 -5.59 -19.55
N GLU A 161 6.84 -4.39 -19.37
CA GLU A 161 7.57 -3.27 -18.79
C GLU A 161 7.91 -3.52 -17.30
N LEU A 162 7.00 -4.11 -16.54
CA LEU A 162 7.27 -4.55 -15.17
C LEU A 162 8.43 -5.57 -15.14
N VAL A 163 8.40 -6.57 -16.02
CA VAL A 163 9.43 -7.60 -16.11
C VAL A 163 10.78 -7.01 -16.54
N ALA A 164 10.77 -6.07 -17.49
CA ALA A 164 11.98 -5.42 -18.01
C ALA A 164 12.61 -4.44 -17.01
N SER A 165 11.78 -3.65 -16.32
CA SER A 165 12.25 -2.63 -15.37
C SER A 165 12.80 -3.23 -14.07
N LYS A 166 12.39 -4.45 -13.71
CA LYS A 166 12.79 -5.15 -12.47
C LYS A 166 12.51 -4.37 -11.19
N ALA A 167 11.71 -3.30 -11.28
CA ALA A 167 11.37 -2.43 -10.18
C ALA A 167 9.94 -2.72 -9.71
N PRO A 168 9.65 -2.63 -8.41
CA PRO A 168 8.28 -2.74 -7.91
C PRO A 168 7.36 -1.68 -8.54
N ARG A 169 6.11 -2.06 -8.83
CA ARG A 169 5.06 -1.16 -9.30
C ARG A 169 3.81 -1.27 -8.44
N VAL A 170 3.02 -0.20 -8.45
CA VAL A 170 1.72 -0.13 -7.82
C VAL A 170 0.69 0.27 -8.88
N TRP A 171 -0.41 -0.46 -8.95
CA TRP A 171 -1.53 -0.16 -9.84
C TRP A 171 -2.84 -0.11 -9.05
N ASP A 172 -3.62 0.92 -9.32
CA ASP A 172 -5.02 1.01 -8.91
C ASP A 172 -5.88 0.68 -10.14
N PHE A 173 -6.73 -0.34 -10.05
CA PHE A 173 -7.64 -0.73 -11.14
C PHE A 173 -8.96 -1.24 -10.60
N ARG A 174 -9.96 -1.33 -11.47
CA ARG A 174 -11.30 -1.81 -11.15
C ARG A 174 -11.46 -3.25 -11.62
N ILE A 175 -12.15 -4.04 -10.80
CA ILE A 175 -12.69 -5.34 -11.17
C ILE A 175 -14.21 -5.32 -11.13
N ILE A 176 -14.83 -6.20 -11.90
CA ILE A 176 -16.26 -6.46 -11.92
C ILE A 176 -16.50 -7.79 -11.21
N LEU A 177 -17.22 -7.74 -10.10
CA LEU A 177 -17.61 -8.92 -9.33
C LEU A 177 -18.69 -9.73 -10.07
N PRO A 178 -18.90 -11.02 -9.73
CA PRO A 178 -19.94 -11.83 -10.36
C PRO A 178 -21.36 -11.26 -10.24
N ASP A 179 -21.63 -10.42 -9.24
CA ASP A 179 -22.91 -9.73 -9.04
C ASP A 179 -23.01 -8.39 -9.81
N GLY A 180 -22.00 -8.06 -10.61
CA GLY A 180 -21.92 -6.84 -11.43
C GLY A 180 -21.41 -5.60 -10.70
N ARG A 181 -21.14 -5.68 -9.39
CA ARG A 181 -20.57 -4.54 -8.65
C ARG A 181 -19.12 -4.30 -9.06
N ILE A 182 -18.72 -3.03 -9.05
CA ILE A 182 -17.35 -2.61 -9.29
C ILE A 182 -16.62 -2.55 -7.94
N ARG A 183 -15.40 -3.08 -7.90
CA ARG A 183 -14.49 -2.99 -6.75
C ARG A 183 -13.17 -2.38 -7.19
N TRP A 184 -12.68 -1.40 -6.44
CA TRP A 184 -11.35 -0.82 -6.64
C TRP A 184 -10.29 -1.65 -5.92
N ILE A 185 -9.24 -1.96 -6.66
CA ILE A 185 -8.16 -2.82 -6.24
C ILE A 185 -6.84 -2.06 -6.36
N GLU A 186 -6.07 -2.02 -5.28
CA GLU A 186 -4.65 -1.64 -5.32
C GLU A 186 -3.81 -2.92 -5.35
N SER A 187 -2.97 -3.08 -6.36
CA SER A 187 -2.04 -4.19 -6.47
C SER A 187 -0.61 -3.69 -6.53
N ARG A 188 0.23 -4.21 -5.64
CA ARG A 188 1.68 -3.97 -5.61
C ARG A 188 2.39 -5.19 -6.12
N VAL A 189 3.27 -5.02 -7.10
CA VAL A 189 3.84 -6.13 -7.86
C VAL A 189 5.34 -5.98 -7.98
N ALA A 190 6.07 -7.09 -7.83
CA ALA A 190 7.52 -7.14 -7.98
C ALA A 190 7.95 -8.39 -8.77
N THR A 191 9.03 -8.23 -9.54
CA THR A 191 9.62 -9.33 -10.33
C THR A 191 10.78 -9.95 -9.55
N LEU A 192 10.72 -11.27 -9.35
CA LEU A 192 11.80 -12.06 -8.78
C LEU A 192 12.71 -12.60 -9.87
N LEU A 193 14.02 -12.51 -9.64
CA LEU A 193 15.06 -12.91 -10.59
C LEU A 193 15.77 -14.18 -10.10
N ASP A 194 16.28 -14.98 -11.03
CA ASP A 194 17.23 -16.06 -10.72
C ASP A 194 18.66 -15.53 -10.52
N ASP A 195 19.59 -16.43 -10.18
CA ASP A 195 21.01 -16.12 -9.97
C ASP A 195 21.72 -15.56 -11.23
N ALA A 196 21.15 -15.78 -12.41
CA ALA A 196 21.62 -15.23 -13.68
C ALA A 196 20.97 -13.87 -14.00
N GLY A 197 20.14 -13.33 -13.10
CA GLY A 197 19.44 -12.06 -13.25
C GLY A 197 18.26 -12.11 -14.23
N ARG A 198 17.76 -13.31 -14.56
CA ARG A 198 16.60 -13.51 -15.44
C ARG A 198 15.31 -13.54 -14.62
N PRO A 199 14.24 -12.90 -15.09
CA PRO A 199 12.95 -12.92 -14.39
C PRO A 199 12.35 -14.33 -14.41
N VAL A 200 11.99 -14.84 -13.24
CA VAL A 200 11.43 -16.19 -13.07
C VAL A 200 10.02 -16.18 -12.48
N ARG A 201 9.72 -15.23 -11.61
CA ARG A 201 8.42 -15.12 -10.94
C ARG A 201 7.99 -13.66 -10.84
N VAL A 202 6.69 -13.43 -10.82
CA VAL A 202 6.08 -12.16 -10.46
C VAL A 202 5.26 -12.40 -9.21
N VAL A 203 5.50 -11.62 -8.16
CA VAL A 203 4.76 -11.70 -6.90
C VAL A 203 4.01 -10.40 -6.68
N GLY A 204 2.82 -10.49 -6.13
CA GLY A 204 2.05 -9.32 -5.80
C GLY A 204 1.21 -9.45 -4.54
N THR A 205 0.86 -8.29 -4.00
CA THR A 205 -0.13 -8.14 -2.94
C THR A 205 -1.25 -7.25 -3.42
N THR A 206 -2.47 -7.62 -3.06
CA THR A 206 -3.67 -6.98 -3.56
C THR A 206 -4.63 -6.70 -2.41
N ILE A 207 -5.17 -5.48 -2.36
CA ILE A 207 -6.12 -5.04 -1.33
C ILE A 207 -7.32 -4.33 -1.96
N ASP A 208 -8.48 -4.45 -1.32
CA ASP A 208 -9.67 -3.67 -1.66
C ASP A 208 -9.52 -2.24 -1.13
N VAL A 209 -9.58 -1.26 -2.04
CA VAL A 209 -9.51 0.18 -1.71
C VAL A 209 -10.80 0.90 -2.07
N SER A 210 -11.91 0.18 -2.29
CA SER A 210 -13.21 0.75 -2.69
C SER A 210 -13.72 1.77 -1.70
N THR A 211 -13.78 1.43 -0.41
CA THR A 211 -14.24 2.37 0.63
C THR A 211 -13.41 3.66 0.65
N ARG A 212 -12.09 3.56 0.43
CA ARG A 212 -11.20 4.72 0.36
C ARG A 212 -11.50 5.57 -0.88
N LYS A 213 -11.58 4.94 -2.06
CA LYS A 213 -11.87 5.63 -3.33
C LYS A 213 -13.27 6.24 -3.35
N GLU A 214 -14.26 5.58 -2.78
CA GLU A 214 -15.62 6.11 -2.62
C GLU A 214 -15.63 7.33 -1.70
N ALA A 215 -14.94 7.27 -0.57
CA ALA A 215 -14.82 8.41 0.34
C ALA A 215 -14.09 9.60 -0.32
N GLU A 216 -13.00 9.34 -1.04
CA GLU A 216 -12.27 10.34 -1.83
C GLU A 216 -13.20 10.98 -2.89
N SER A 217 -13.93 10.16 -3.65
CA SER A 217 -14.85 10.66 -4.70
C SER A 217 -16.01 11.47 -4.13
N VAL A 218 -16.61 11.03 -3.02
CA VAL A 218 -17.67 11.77 -2.33
C VAL A 218 -17.15 13.10 -1.81
N LEU A 219 -15.94 13.12 -1.23
CA LEU A 219 -15.30 14.36 -0.78
C LEU A 219 -15.06 15.32 -1.96
N GLU A 220 -14.51 14.82 -3.07
CA GLU A 220 -14.29 15.62 -4.28
C GLU A 220 -15.60 16.21 -4.82
N GLN A 221 -16.66 15.40 -4.89
CA GLN A 221 -17.99 15.87 -5.32
C GLN A 221 -18.56 16.95 -4.39
N HIS A 222 -18.40 16.79 -3.08
CA HIS A 222 -18.82 17.82 -2.11
C HIS A 222 -18.00 19.10 -2.23
N LEU A 223 -16.68 18.99 -2.38
CA LEU A 223 -15.81 20.15 -2.60
C LEU A 223 -16.19 20.88 -3.89
N GLN A 224 -16.43 20.14 -4.96
CA GLN A 224 -16.88 20.70 -6.23
C GLN A 224 -18.23 21.42 -6.08
N LEU A 225 -19.21 20.79 -5.42
CA LEU A 225 -20.51 21.38 -5.16
C LEU A 225 -20.41 22.67 -4.34
N VAL A 226 -19.56 22.69 -3.30
CA VAL A 226 -19.33 23.89 -2.47
C VAL A 226 -18.68 25.00 -3.29
N ASN A 227 -17.68 24.67 -4.10
CA ASN A 227 -17.01 25.63 -4.97
C ASN A 227 -17.96 26.21 -6.03
N ASP A 228 -18.79 25.36 -6.64
CA ASP A 228 -19.79 25.78 -7.62
C ASP A 228 -20.87 26.64 -6.98
N ALA A 229 -21.35 26.29 -5.78
CA ALA A 229 -22.32 27.09 -5.05
C ALA A 229 -21.76 28.48 -4.70
N ALA A 230 -20.52 28.56 -4.19
CA ALA A 230 -19.86 29.83 -3.90
C ALA A 230 -19.70 30.68 -5.16
N ARG A 231 -19.26 30.06 -6.27
CA ARG A 231 -19.09 30.72 -7.57
C ARG A 231 -20.42 31.23 -8.14
N ILE A 232 -21.46 30.40 -8.16
CA ILE A 232 -22.79 30.76 -8.69
C ILE A 232 -23.41 31.90 -7.86
N ALA A 233 -23.22 31.88 -6.55
CA ALA A 233 -23.69 32.93 -5.66
C ALA A 233 -22.81 34.20 -5.68
N GLY A 234 -21.66 34.18 -6.36
CA GLY A 234 -20.74 35.30 -6.44
C GLY A 234 -20.02 35.61 -5.12
N PHE A 235 -19.81 34.59 -4.29
CA PHE A 235 -19.04 34.70 -3.05
C PHE A 235 -17.61 34.23 -3.25
N GLY A 236 -16.67 35.15 -3.03
CA GLY A 236 -15.27 34.80 -2.79
C GLY A 236 -15.10 34.34 -1.35
N VAL A 237 -14.39 33.24 -1.16
CA VAL A 237 -13.97 32.74 0.16
C VAL A 237 -12.48 33.01 0.32
N TRP A 238 -12.07 33.41 1.52
CA TRP A 238 -10.68 33.34 1.95
C TRP A 238 -10.56 32.81 3.37
N ARG A 239 -9.47 32.11 3.63
CA ARG A 239 -9.15 31.51 4.92
C ARG A 239 -7.72 31.85 5.29
N TRP A 240 -7.53 32.31 6.52
CA TRP A 240 -6.20 32.62 7.04
C TRP A 240 -5.92 31.78 8.29
N GLU A 241 -4.80 31.06 8.25
CA GLU A 241 -4.28 30.29 9.38
C GLU A 241 -3.21 31.11 10.09
N ARG A 242 -3.55 31.67 11.25
CA ARG A 242 -2.75 32.70 11.93
C ARG A 242 -1.35 32.21 12.31
N ASN A 243 -1.22 30.95 12.70
CA ASN A 243 0.05 30.39 13.19
C ASN A 243 1.09 30.21 12.07
N GLN A 244 0.65 29.85 10.86
CA GLN A 244 1.52 29.62 9.70
C GLN A 244 1.60 30.85 8.78
N ASP A 245 0.81 31.88 9.07
CA ASP A 245 0.49 32.99 8.16
C ASP A 245 0.11 32.49 6.75
N ALA A 246 -0.59 31.35 6.69
CA ALA A 246 -0.99 30.73 5.45
C ALA A 246 -2.38 31.23 5.05
N LEU A 247 -2.46 31.85 3.87
CA LEU A 247 -3.69 32.34 3.29
C LEU A 247 -4.12 31.44 2.12
N LEU A 248 -5.40 31.06 2.14
CA LEU A 248 -6.08 30.41 1.03
C LEU A 248 -7.16 31.34 0.52
N VAL A 249 -7.21 31.55 -0.79
CA VAL A 249 -8.25 32.34 -1.47
C VAL A 249 -8.90 31.50 -2.56
N SER A 250 -10.20 31.69 -2.75
CA SER A 250 -10.94 31.04 -3.83
C SER A 250 -10.76 31.74 -5.18
N ASP A 251 -11.05 31.04 -6.28
CA ASP A 251 -11.08 31.62 -7.62
C ASP A 251 -12.04 32.82 -7.72
N GLU A 252 -13.17 32.75 -7.01
CA GLU A 252 -14.16 33.84 -7.04
C GLU A 252 -13.67 35.07 -6.28
N TRP A 253 -12.88 34.89 -5.21
CA TRP A 253 -12.15 36.00 -4.59
C TRP A 253 -11.23 36.67 -5.61
N CYS A 254 -10.47 35.89 -6.38
CA CYS A 254 -9.57 36.44 -7.42
C CYS A 254 -10.35 37.28 -8.45
N ARG A 255 -11.54 36.82 -8.87
CA ARG A 255 -12.40 37.57 -9.80
C ARG A 255 -12.99 38.85 -9.19
N ILE A 256 -13.40 38.81 -7.92
CA ILE A 256 -13.93 39.99 -7.22
C ILE A 256 -12.87 41.09 -7.15
N PHE A 257 -11.62 40.70 -6.86
CA PHE A 257 -10.49 41.61 -6.67
C PHE A 257 -9.63 41.83 -7.93
N GLY A 258 -9.96 41.19 -9.05
CA GLY A 258 -9.22 41.31 -10.32
C GLY A 258 -7.80 40.72 -10.28
N VAL A 259 -7.52 39.82 -9.33
CA VAL A 259 -6.20 39.22 -9.14
C VAL A 259 -6.05 38.00 -10.05
N ASP A 260 -4.86 37.83 -10.65
CA ASP A 260 -4.52 36.63 -11.40
C ASP A 260 -4.44 35.42 -10.45
N PRO A 261 -5.14 34.30 -10.71
CA PRO A 261 -5.02 33.06 -9.93
C PRO A 261 -3.56 32.57 -9.73
N ALA A 262 -2.63 32.92 -10.63
CA ALA A 262 -1.22 32.59 -10.49
C ALA A 262 -0.46 33.50 -9.50
N ALA A 263 -1.01 34.68 -9.19
CA ALA A 263 -0.40 35.72 -8.35
C ALA A 263 -1.22 35.97 -7.07
N VAL A 264 -1.93 34.95 -6.57
CA VAL A 264 -2.76 35.06 -5.38
C VAL A 264 -1.93 35.36 -4.12
N PRO A 265 -2.46 36.17 -3.20
CA PRO A 265 -1.81 36.42 -1.93
C PRO A 265 -1.69 35.13 -1.13
N ARG A 266 -0.53 34.91 -0.50
CA ARG A 266 -0.25 33.73 0.35
C ARG A 266 -0.16 34.07 1.83
N HIS A 267 -0.02 35.36 2.14
CA HIS A 267 0.10 35.88 3.51
C HIS A 267 -0.98 36.93 3.76
N PHE A 268 -1.37 37.12 5.03
CA PHE A 268 -2.46 38.05 5.36
C PHE A 268 -2.14 39.51 5.00
N VAL A 269 -0.88 39.92 5.12
CA VAL A 269 -0.43 41.28 4.76
C VAL A 269 -0.63 41.57 3.27
N GLU A 270 -0.42 40.57 2.40
CA GLU A 270 -0.62 40.71 0.96
C GLU A 270 -2.09 40.93 0.62
N LEU A 271 -3.00 40.23 1.33
CA LEU A 271 -4.45 40.43 1.22
C LEU A 271 -4.85 41.86 1.58
N SER A 272 -4.30 42.42 2.66
CA SER A 272 -4.54 43.81 3.07
C SER A 272 -4.11 44.83 2.00
N GLY A 273 -3.17 44.47 1.12
CA GLY A 273 -2.75 45.27 -0.03
C GLY A 273 -3.89 45.59 -1.01
N HIS A 274 -4.86 44.68 -1.13
CA HIS A 274 -6.02 44.82 -2.02
C HIS A 274 -7.19 45.62 -1.42
N ILE A 275 -7.00 46.19 -0.22
CA ILE A 275 -7.99 47.04 0.46
C ILE A 275 -7.57 48.50 0.32
N HIS A 276 -8.53 49.40 0.14
CA HIS A 276 -8.28 50.83 0.06
C HIS A 276 -7.57 51.34 1.34
N PRO A 277 -6.55 52.20 1.26
CA PRO A 277 -5.72 52.58 2.40
C PRO A 277 -6.50 53.11 3.61
N GLU A 278 -7.58 53.88 3.38
CA GLU A 278 -8.43 54.42 4.44
C GLU A 278 -9.25 53.36 5.19
N ASP A 279 -9.56 52.23 4.55
CA ASP A 279 -10.45 51.21 5.11
C ASP A 279 -9.66 50.07 5.80
N ARG A 280 -8.33 50.00 5.58
CA ARG A 280 -7.45 48.94 6.13
C ARG A 280 -7.50 48.86 7.65
N ALA A 281 -7.28 49.98 8.33
CA ALA A 281 -7.19 50.02 9.79
C ALA A 281 -8.52 49.61 10.46
N ALA A 282 -9.66 50.02 9.89
CA ALA A 282 -10.98 49.65 10.39
C ALA A 282 -11.25 48.14 10.22
N ARG A 283 -10.93 47.57 9.05
CA ARG A 283 -11.07 46.14 8.78
C ARG A 283 -10.18 45.29 9.70
N GLU A 284 -8.92 45.67 9.85
CA GLU A 284 -7.97 44.96 10.73
C GLU A 284 -8.43 44.99 12.20
N THR A 285 -8.97 46.12 12.66
CA THR A 285 -9.55 46.23 14.00
C THR A 285 -10.73 45.28 14.17
N ALA A 286 -11.67 45.24 13.21
CA ALA A 286 -12.81 44.33 13.25
C ALA A 286 -12.39 42.85 13.25
N ILE A 287 -11.38 42.49 12.46
CA ILE A 287 -10.82 41.13 12.42
C ILE A 287 -10.17 40.76 13.76
N ASN A 288 -9.36 41.65 14.32
CA ASN A 288 -8.71 41.42 15.61
C ASN A 288 -9.73 41.28 16.74
N ASP A 289 -10.81 42.07 16.72
CA ASP A 289 -11.91 41.97 17.66
C ASP A 289 -12.65 40.63 17.56
N ALA A 290 -12.96 40.19 16.33
CA ALA A 290 -13.57 38.87 16.08
C ALA A 290 -12.67 37.72 16.54
N LEU A 291 -11.36 37.81 16.33
CA LEU A 291 -10.41 36.81 16.81
C LEU A 291 -10.32 36.77 18.33
N ALA A 292 -10.36 37.92 19.00
CA ALA A 292 -10.32 38.02 20.45
C ALA A 292 -11.61 37.48 21.09
N HIS A 293 -12.77 37.82 20.53
CA HIS A 293 -14.08 37.49 21.09
C HIS A 293 -14.72 36.22 20.50
N ARG A 294 -14.09 35.61 19.49
CA ARG A 294 -14.60 34.43 18.77
C ARG A 294 -16.00 34.66 18.20
N SER A 295 -16.20 35.86 17.66
CA SER A 295 -17.47 36.32 17.11
C SER A 295 -17.42 36.37 15.58
N ASP A 296 -18.61 36.46 15.00
CA ASP A 296 -18.76 36.81 13.60
C ASP A 296 -18.59 38.32 13.43
N TYR A 297 -18.00 38.75 12.32
CA TYR A 297 -17.89 40.16 11.95
C TYR A 297 -18.45 40.41 10.56
N ARG A 298 -18.94 41.64 10.36
CA ARG A 298 -19.36 42.16 9.06
C ARG A 298 -18.65 43.48 8.83
N VAL A 299 -18.00 43.61 7.68
CA VAL A 299 -17.36 44.85 7.26
C VAL A 299 -17.74 45.19 5.83
N LEU A 300 -17.88 46.48 5.56
CA LEU A 300 -18.03 47.04 4.23
C LEU A 300 -16.78 47.88 3.96
N TYR A 301 -16.07 47.59 2.88
CA TYR A 301 -14.85 48.31 2.53
C TYR A 301 -14.72 48.46 1.01
N ARG A 302 -13.85 49.40 0.60
CA ARG A 302 -13.45 49.57 -0.79
C ARG A 302 -12.28 48.61 -1.07
N ALA A 303 -12.49 47.68 -2.00
CA ALA A 303 -11.45 46.83 -2.56
C ALA A 303 -10.79 47.54 -3.75
N THR A 304 -9.46 47.60 -3.75
CA THR A 304 -8.66 48.19 -4.84
C THR A 304 -8.42 47.15 -5.93
N LEU A 305 -8.67 47.54 -7.17
CA LEU A 305 -8.47 46.72 -8.37
C LEU A 305 -7.11 47.05 -9.03
N PRO A 306 -6.58 46.19 -9.92
CA PRO A 306 -5.27 46.41 -10.56
C PRO A 306 -5.19 47.66 -11.44
N ASP A 307 -6.31 48.25 -11.82
CA ASP A 307 -6.41 49.47 -12.62
C ASP A 307 -6.50 50.75 -11.75
N ASP A 308 -6.16 50.64 -10.46
CA ASP A 308 -6.28 51.69 -9.43
C ASP A 308 -7.72 52.18 -9.18
N THR A 309 -8.72 51.52 -9.75
CA THR A 309 -10.12 51.75 -9.38
C THR A 309 -10.49 50.97 -8.12
N TRP A 310 -11.67 51.24 -7.56
CA TRP A 310 -12.16 50.51 -6.40
C TRP A 310 -13.61 50.07 -6.57
N ARG A 311 -13.96 49.01 -5.86
CA ARG A 311 -15.34 48.53 -5.74
C ARG A 311 -15.71 48.29 -4.28
N LEU A 312 -16.98 48.48 -3.93
CA LEU A 312 -17.46 48.14 -2.60
C LEU A 312 -17.62 46.62 -2.46
N VAL A 313 -17.07 46.09 -1.37
CA VAL A 313 -17.12 44.67 -1.00
C VAL A 313 -17.69 44.56 0.40
N VAL A 314 -18.66 43.66 0.56
CA VAL A 314 -19.13 43.22 1.88
C VAL A 314 -18.40 41.94 2.21
N GLU A 315 -17.81 41.91 3.40
CA GLU A 315 -17.15 40.73 3.97
C GLU A 315 -17.83 40.33 5.26
N LEU A 316 -18.10 39.02 5.37
CA LEU A 316 -18.62 38.35 6.56
C LEU A 316 -17.59 37.31 6.97
N GLY A 317 -16.99 37.47 8.14
CA GLY A 317 -15.98 36.53 8.62
C GLY A 317 -16.33 35.94 9.98
N GLN A 318 -15.81 34.76 10.21
CA GLN A 318 -15.96 34.01 11.44
C GLN A 318 -14.59 33.50 11.90
N ALA A 319 -14.25 33.81 13.15
CA ALA A 319 -13.06 33.26 13.80
C ALA A 319 -13.39 31.89 14.40
N ARG A 320 -12.56 30.88 14.13
CA ARG A 320 -12.67 29.56 14.76
C ARG A 320 -11.34 29.15 15.38
N VAL A 321 -11.46 28.40 16.47
CA VAL A 321 -10.32 27.81 17.20
C VAL A 321 -10.43 26.30 17.08
N SER A 322 -9.29 25.65 16.84
CA SER A 322 -9.18 24.19 16.85
C SER A 322 -9.67 23.64 18.20
N PRO A 323 -10.36 22.49 18.21
CA PRO A 323 -10.70 21.77 19.44
C PRO A 323 -9.48 21.47 20.32
N HIS A 324 -8.28 21.42 19.72
CA HIS A 324 -7.01 21.14 20.39
C HIS A 324 -6.25 22.39 20.86
N GLY A 325 -6.88 23.58 20.83
CA GLY A 325 -6.50 24.74 21.65
C GLY A 325 -5.56 25.77 21.03
N ASP A 326 -4.68 25.38 20.11
CA ASP A 326 -3.59 26.27 19.69
C ASP A 326 -3.76 26.89 18.29
N ASP A 327 -4.52 26.24 17.40
CA ASP A 327 -4.73 26.76 16.03
C ASP A 327 -5.97 27.66 15.94
N VAL A 328 -5.74 28.92 15.62
CA VAL A 328 -6.80 29.89 15.30
C VAL A 328 -6.77 30.15 13.80
N TRP A 329 -7.92 29.97 13.15
CA TRP A 329 -8.08 30.37 11.76
C TRP A 329 -9.30 31.28 11.61
N LEU A 330 -9.20 32.16 10.63
CA LEU A 330 -10.27 33.03 10.20
C LEU A 330 -10.78 32.55 8.86
N THR A 331 -12.10 32.48 8.68
CA THR A 331 -12.70 32.23 7.37
C THR A 331 -13.69 33.34 7.09
N ALA A 332 -13.58 33.95 5.93
CA ALA A 332 -14.48 35.00 5.53
C ALA A 332 -14.97 34.83 4.09
N LEU A 333 -16.23 35.24 3.92
CA LEU A 333 -16.94 35.31 2.66
C LEU A 333 -16.99 36.77 2.26
N CYS A 334 -16.60 37.08 1.04
CA CYS A 334 -16.71 38.40 0.45
C CYS A 334 -17.54 38.35 -0.83
N ARG A 335 -18.31 39.40 -1.08
CA ARG A 335 -18.97 39.62 -2.37
C ARG A 335 -19.02 41.10 -2.71
N ALA A 336 -19.20 41.41 -3.99
CA ALA A 336 -19.51 42.78 -4.38
C ALA A 336 -20.76 43.28 -3.64
N ALA A 337 -20.69 44.50 -3.11
CA ALA A 337 -21.79 45.10 -2.38
C ALA A 337 -22.97 45.37 -3.33
N GLN A 338 -24.18 45.07 -2.84
CA GLN A 338 -25.43 45.39 -3.52
C GLN A 338 -26.07 46.63 -2.89
N PRO A 339 -27.02 47.31 -3.56
CA PRO A 339 -27.66 48.51 -3.02
C PRO A 339 -28.28 48.30 -1.62
N ALA A 340 -28.80 47.11 -1.33
CA ALA A 340 -29.36 46.75 -0.03
C ALA A 340 -28.32 46.75 1.11
N ASP A 341 -27.06 46.46 0.81
CA ASP A 341 -26.00 46.44 1.82
C ASP A 341 -25.65 47.83 2.34
N MET A 342 -25.82 48.85 1.47
CA MET A 342 -25.58 50.25 1.81
C MET A 342 -26.67 50.79 2.76
N ALA A 343 -27.90 50.27 2.67
CA ALA A 343 -29.00 50.64 3.57
C ALA A 343 -28.88 50.01 4.96
N ALA A 344 -28.25 48.84 5.08
CA ALA A 344 -28.02 48.17 6.35
C ALA A 344 -26.79 48.73 7.13
N SER A 345 -25.97 49.57 6.51
CA SER A 345 -24.81 50.21 7.15
C SER A 345 -25.15 51.49 7.92
N THR A 346 -26.37 52.02 7.76
CA THR A 346 -26.84 53.27 8.38
C THR A 346 -27.71 53.07 9.62
N GLN A 347 -27.96 51.83 10.04
CA GLN A 347 -28.56 51.53 11.35
C GLN A 347 -27.44 51.15 12.33
N PRO A 348 -27.27 51.87 13.46
CA PRO A 348 -26.42 51.38 14.53
C PRO A 348 -26.98 50.03 14.99
N ALA A 349 -26.10 49.05 15.19
CA ALA A 349 -26.47 47.75 15.74
C ALA A 349 -27.16 47.97 17.10
N THR A 350 -28.49 48.00 17.10
CA THR A 350 -29.27 47.97 18.33
C THR A 350 -29.17 46.57 18.89
N GLU A 351 -28.82 46.53 20.17
CA GLU A 351 -28.78 45.37 21.06
C GLU A 351 -30.07 44.53 20.94
N ASP A 352 -30.08 43.49 20.11
CA ASP A 352 -31.19 42.53 20.10
C ASP A 352 -30.75 41.10 19.76
N GLY A 353 -29.51 40.75 20.15
CA GLY A 353 -28.93 39.40 19.97
C GLY A 353 -28.83 38.56 21.25
N ALA A 354 -29.16 39.11 22.43
CA ALA A 354 -28.85 38.46 23.72
C ALA A 354 -29.94 37.51 24.27
N ALA A 355 -31.02 37.22 23.54
CA ALA A 355 -32.18 36.52 24.11
C ALA A 355 -32.49 35.11 23.54
N ALA A 356 -31.65 34.52 22.67
CA ALA A 356 -31.98 33.23 22.03
C ALA A 356 -31.11 32.03 22.48
N ALA A 357 -30.39 32.13 23.60
CA ALA A 357 -29.62 31.02 24.17
C ALA A 357 -30.06 30.70 25.61
N GLN A 358 -31.32 30.32 25.79
CA GLN A 358 -31.77 29.54 26.95
C GLN A 358 -33.11 28.87 26.62
N ARG A 359 -33.05 27.69 26.01
CA ARG A 359 -33.94 26.54 26.28
C ARG A 359 -33.46 25.29 25.57
#